data_AF-A0AA43BVT5-F1
#
_entry.id   AF-A0AA43BVT5-F1
#
_cell.length_a   1.000
_cell.length_b   1.000
_cell.length_c   1.000
_cell.angle_alpha   90.00
_cell.angle_beta   90.00
_cell.angle_gamma   90.00
#
_symmetry.space_group_name_H-M   'P 1'
#
loop_
_entity.id
_entity.type
_entity.pdbx_description
1 polymer ?
#
loop_
_entity_poly.entity_id
_entity_poly.type
_entity_poly.pdbx_seq_one_letter_code
_entity_poly.pdbx_strand_id
1 'polypeptide(L)'
;MTNRRERPMPGAILCLVAATLFATVTAAQAPFEAPLPEPPTGYASEQIGAVTWTFPVSERARVVPLVESVEKHWAELANEFGVVIDDRLIVRVARNPREMRALSPIGYPPPDYATGVAYPRWGVILITMSAPDTWQPPDLQVVLVHELSHVALYRAVDGHDVPRWFNEGVAIHQSEVRLLPRMQSLLRAAAQRSMLRLSELSDRFPNRPHEVNIAYAQSADIVGFLRRTPNDERRFHRLIETMRAGETFDTALSTAYGWTSVGLEREWRESLRTRYRIVPALLGGTTIWVLAAILVVVAYRRRRRYHHLKLQQMGHREELEAAAATLPPPAPEAETDVVSDAGVPRVEHDGESHTLH
;
A
#
# COMPACT_ATOMS: atom_id res chain seq x y z
N MET A 1 -93.30 43.19 23.51
CA MET A 1 -93.52 41.93 22.79
C MET A 1 -92.35 41.73 21.83
N THR A 2 -91.65 40.59 21.97
CA THR A 2 -90.68 39.96 21.04
C THR A 2 -89.45 40.81 20.63
N ASN A 3 -88.23 40.33 20.45
CA ASN A 3 -87.68 38.99 20.32
C ASN A 3 -86.18 39.00 20.72
N ARG A 4 -85.73 37.87 21.26
CA ARG A 4 -84.37 37.52 21.69
C ARG A 4 -83.41 37.51 20.49
N ARG A 5 -82.21 38.08 20.63
CA ARG A 5 -81.02 37.66 19.85
C ARG A 5 -79.81 37.64 20.77
N GLU A 6 -79.38 36.42 21.05
CA GLU A 6 -78.17 36.06 21.79
C GLU A 6 -76.93 36.44 20.97
N ARG A 7 -75.90 37.00 21.63
CA ARG A 7 -74.59 37.28 21.06
C ARG A 7 -73.64 36.14 21.44
N PRO A 8 -72.89 35.53 20.50
CA PRO A 8 -71.82 34.61 20.86
C PRO A 8 -70.51 35.36 21.17
N MET A 9 -69.74 34.77 22.09
CA MET A 9 -68.44 35.19 22.61
C MET A 9 -67.33 35.16 21.54
N PRO A 10 -66.24 35.94 21.69
CA PRO A 10 -65.13 35.96 20.74
C PRO A 10 -64.30 34.65 20.79
N GLY A 11 -64.12 34.04 19.62
CA GLY A 11 -63.31 32.85 19.42
C GLY A 11 -61.82 33.09 19.55
N ALA A 12 -61.13 32.08 20.10
CA ALA A 12 -59.70 32.02 20.30
C ALA A 12 -58.91 32.17 18.98
N ILE A 13 -57.89 33.02 19.02
CA ILE A 13 -56.88 33.15 17.96
C ILE A 13 -55.94 31.96 18.08
N LEU A 14 -56.10 30.99 17.18
CA LEU A 14 -55.19 29.86 17.03
C LEU A 14 -53.99 30.31 16.18
N CYS A 15 -52.82 30.48 16.82
CA CYS A 15 -51.54 30.69 16.15
C CYS A 15 -51.19 29.47 15.28
N LEU A 16 -51.34 29.61 13.96
CA LEU A 16 -50.86 28.64 12.98
C LEU A 16 -49.35 28.86 12.77
N VAL A 17 -48.51 28.06 13.42
CA VAL A 17 -47.08 27.96 13.10
C VAL A 17 -46.96 27.20 11.78
N ALA A 18 -46.74 27.91 10.68
CA ALA A 18 -46.44 27.31 9.39
C ALA A 18 -45.00 26.79 9.41
N ALA A 19 -44.84 25.49 9.71
CA ALA A 19 -43.58 24.78 9.50
C ALA A 19 -43.32 24.67 7.99
N THR A 20 -42.45 25.54 7.48
CA THR A 20 -41.94 25.48 6.11
C THR A 20 -40.92 24.35 6.05
N LEU A 21 -41.38 23.15 5.68
CA LEU A 21 -40.51 22.06 5.24
C LEU A 21 -39.85 22.49 3.93
N PHE A 22 -38.60 22.94 3.99
CA PHE A 22 -37.72 22.94 2.83
C PHE A 22 -37.44 21.48 2.47
N ALA A 23 -38.31 20.88 1.67
CA ALA A 23 -37.95 19.71 0.89
C ALA A 23 -36.99 20.21 -0.20
N THR A 24 -35.68 20.09 0.06
CA THR A 24 -34.71 20.06 -1.02
C THR A 24 -35.03 18.82 -1.84
N VAL A 25 -35.84 18.99 -2.88
CA VAL A 25 -35.90 18.01 -3.98
C VAL A 25 -34.55 18.12 -4.66
N THR A 26 -33.59 17.33 -4.20
CA THR A 26 -32.48 16.92 -5.05
C THR A 26 -33.16 16.27 -6.25
N ALA A 27 -33.13 16.95 -7.39
CA ALA A 27 -33.47 16.31 -8.65
C ALA A 27 -32.47 15.18 -8.81
N ALA A 28 -32.86 13.97 -8.40
CA ALA A 28 -32.15 12.76 -8.73
C ALA A 28 -32.12 12.72 -10.26
N GLN A 29 -30.96 13.07 -10.82
CA GLN A 29 -30.71 13.00 -12.24
C GLN A 29 -31.05 11.56 -12.64
N ALA A 30 -32.07 11.39 -13.49
CA ALA A 30 -32.48 10.07 -13.96
C ALA A 30 -31.21 9.33 -14.44
N PRO A 31 -30.99 8.06 -14.04
CA PRO A 31 -29.79 7.34 -14.40
C PRO A 31 -29.64 7.41 -15.92
N PHE A 32 -28.52 7.97 -16.40
CA PHE A 32 -28.24 8.05 -17.82
C PHE A 32 -28.08 6.62 -18.31
N GLU A 33 -29.13 6.08 -18.93
CA GLU A 33 -29.18 4.72 -19.42
C GLU A 33 -28.15 4.57 -20.54
N ALA A 34 -27.34 3.51 -20.47
CA ALA A 34 -26.32 3.26 -21.46
C ALA A 34 -27.00 2.95 -22.81
N PRO A 35 -26.55 3.53 -23.94
CA PRO A 35 -27.14 3.27 -25.26
C PRO A 35 -26.67 1.90 -25.77
N LEU A 36 -27.10 0.83 -25.12
CA LEU A 36 -26.62 -0.52 -25.37
C LEU A 36 -27.47 -1.22 -26.44
N PRO A 37 -26.85 -1.94 -27.39
CA PRO A 37 -27.58 -2.76 -28.34
C PRO A 37 -28.17 -3.99 -27.65
N GLU A 38 -29.21 -4.55 -28.29
CA GLU A 38 -29.77 -5.86 -27.94
C GLU A 38 -28.70 -6.96 -28.08
N PRO A 39 -28.63 -7.91 -27.13
CA PRO A 39 -27.69 -9.02 -27.22
C PRO A 39 -27.93 -9.88 -28.47
N PRO A 40 -26.87 -10.41 -29.12
CA PRO A 40 -27.01 -11.35 -30.22
C PRO A 40 -27.74 -12.65 -29.83
N THR A 41 -28.26 -13.39 -30.81
CA THR A 41 -28.84 -14.72 -30.57
C THR A 41 -27.87 -15.66 -29.85
N GLY A 42 -28.37 -16.41 -28.87
CA GLY A 42 -27.56 -17.32 -28.05
C GLY A 42 -26.91 -16.66 -26.83
N TYR A 43 -27.21 -15.40 -26.56
CA TYR A 43 -26.89 -14.73 -25.31
C TYR A 43 -28.04 -14.82 -24.31
N ALA A 44 -27.69 -14.86 -23.03
CA ALA A 44 -28.61 -14.63 -21.91
C ALA A 44 -28.29 -13.29 -21.25
N SER A 45 -29.31 -12.64 -20.69
CA SER A 45 -29.15 -11.52 -19.77
C SER A 45 -29.82 -11.83 -18.44
N GLU A 46 -29.08 -11.67 -17.35
CA GLU A 46 -29.50 -12.03 -15.99
C GLU A 46 -29.13 -10.90 -15.02
N GLN A 47 -30.05 -10.52 -14.12
CA GLN A 47 -29.75 -9.61 -13.03
C GLN A 47 -29.38 -10.42 -11.79
N ILE A 48 -28.17 -10.21 -11.27
CA ILE A 48 -27.67 -10.88 -10.07
C ILE A 48 -27.16 -9.80 -9.12
N GLY A 49 -27.85 -9.62 -8.00
CA GLY A 49 -27.61 -8.50 -7.10
C GLY A 49 -27.76 -7.15 -7.82
N ALA A 50 -26.76 -6.28 -7.68
CA ALA A 50 -26.70 -4.98 -8.37
C ALA A 50 -26.17 -5.05 -9.81
N VAL A 51 -25.77 -6.24 -10.30
CA VAL A 51 -25.09 -6.39 -11.59
C VAL A 51 -26.00 -7.05 -12.63
N THR A 52 -26.14 -6.39 -13.78
CA THR A 52 -26.73 -6.99 -14.99
C THR A 52 -25.64 -7.70 -15.78
N TRP A 53 -25.76 -9.00 -15.97
CA TRP A 53 -24.85 -9.81 -16.76
C TRP A 53 -25.43 -10.14 -18.11
N THR A 54 -24.66 -9.96 -19.19
CA THR A 54 -25.01 -10.42 -20.54
C THR A 54 -23.89 -11.30 -21.09
N PHE A 55 -24.17 -12.55 -21.42
CA PHE A 55 -23.11 -13.48 -21.85
C PHE A 55 -23.63 -14.59 -22.78
N PRO A 56 -22.77 -15.24 -23.58
CA PRO A 56 -23.15 -16.36 -24.42
C PRO A 56 -23.55 -17.55 -23.55
N VAL A 57 -24.71 -18.14 -23.80
CA VAL A 57 -25.23 -19.29 -23.01
C VAL A 57 -24.23 -20.46 -23.01
N SER A 58 -23.50 -20.66 -24.11
CA SER A 58 -22.46 -21.69 -24.23
C SER A 58 -21.27 -21.50 -23.28
N GLU A 59 -21.03 -20.28 -22.81
CA GLU A 59 -19.88 -19.92 -21.99
C GLU A 59 -20.23 -19.74 -20.50
N ARG A 60 -21.46 -20.08 -20.09
CA ARG A 60 -21.94 -19.94 -18.70
C ARG A 60 -20.94 -20.46 -17.67
N ALA A 61 -20.37 -21.65 -17.89
CA ALA A 61 -19.43 -22.27 -16.96
C ALA A 61 -18.18 -21.41 -16.68
N ARG A 62 -17.76 -20.56 -17.62
CA ARG A 62 -16.62 -19.64 -17.46
C ARG A 62 -17.03 -18.30 -16.86
N VAL A 63 -18.31 -17.93 -16.94
CA VAL A 63 -18.86 -16.69 -16.38
C VAL A 63 -19.23 -16.86 -14.91
N VAL A 64 -19.68 -18.04 -14.49
CA VAL A 64 -20.07 -18.33 -13.09
C VAL A 64 -18.99 -17.88 -12.07
N PRO A 65 -17.69 -18.20 -12.23
CA PRO A 65 -16.67 -17.75 -11.28
C PRO A 65 -16.55 -16.21 -11.21
N LEU A 66 -16.79 -15.51 -12.33
CA LEU A 66 -16.78 -14.05 -12.35
C LEU A 66 -17.94 -13.49 -11.53
N VAL A 67 -19.15 -14.01 -11.78
CA VAL A 67 -20.38 -13.66 -11.06
C VAL A 67 -20.22 -13.87 -9.55
N GLU A 68 -19.70 -15.02 -9.13
CA GLU A 68 -19.52 -15.36 -7.71
C GLU A 68 -18.51 -14.45 -7.00
N SER A 69 -17.56 -13.89 -7.74
CA SER A 69 -16.48 -13.07 -7.19
C SER A 69 -16.71 -11.55 -7.28
N VAL A 70 -17.64 -11.09 -8.14
CA VAL A 70 -17.77 -9.67 -8.50
C VAL A 70 -18.11 -8.79 -7.31
N GLU A 71 -19.03 -9.22 -6.44
CA GLU A 71 -19.47 -8.43 -5.28
C GLU A 71 -18.33 -8.24 -4.29
N LYS A 72 -17.56 -9.31 -4.05
CA LYS A 72 -16.37 -9.25 -3.19
C LYS A 72 -15.33 -8.30 -3.77
N HIS A 73 -14.98 -8.45 -5.05
CA HIS A 73 -14.01 -7.57 -5.70
C HIS A 73 -14.48 -6.12 -5.68
N TRP A 74 -15.76 -5.86 -5.97
CA TRP A 74 -16.32 -4.50 -5.90
C TRP A 74 -16.20 -3.89 -4.50
N ALA A 75 -16.53 -4.65 -3.45
CA ALA A 75 -16.42 -4.18 -2.08
C ALA A 75 -14.96 -3.88 -1.68
N GLU A 76 -14.01 -4.74 -2.08
CA GLU A 76 -12.58 -4.51 -1.87
C GLU A 76 -12.13 -3.20 -2.56
N LEU A 77 -12.43 -3.04 -3.86
CA LEU A 77 -12.10 -1.85 -4.63
C LEU A 77 -12.71 -0.57 -4.05
N ALA A 78 -14.00 -0.61 -3.68
CA ALA A 78 -14.70 0.54 -3.12
C ALA A 78 -14.09 0.99 -1.78
N ASN A 79 -13.73 0.04 -0.92
CA ASN A 79 -13.14 0.33 0.38
C ASN A 79 -11.77 1.03 0.27
N GLU A 80 -11.00 0.77 -0.79
CA GLU A 80 -9.70 1.38 -1.04
C GLU A 80 -9.76 2.88 -1.37
N PHE A 81 -10.92 3.40 -1.76
CA PHE A 81 -11.09 4.82 -2.09
C PHE A 81 -11.55 5.67 -0.90
N GLY A 82 -12.00 5.05 0.19
CA GLY A 82 -12.48 5.75 1.38
C GLY A 82 -13.80 6.49 1.22
N VAL A 83 -14.51 6.29 0.11
CA VAL A 83 -15.81 6.92 -0.20
C VAL A 83 -16.85 5.87 -0.58
N VAL A 84 -18.12 6.17 -0.32
CA VAL A 84 -19.23 5.29 -0.72
C VAL A 84 -19.56 5.53 -2.20
N ILE A 85 -19.55 4.46 -3.00
CA ILE A 85 -19.87 4.48 -4.42
C ILE A 85 -20.99 3.49 -4.73
N ASP A 86 -21.82 3.79 -5.74
CA ASP A 86 -22.89 2.89 -6.15
C ASP A 86 -22.36 1.63 -6.83
N ASP A 87 -23.02 0.50 -6.62
CA ASP A 87 -22.60 -0.85 -7.03
C ASP A 87 -23.29 -1.35 -8.31
N ARG A 88 -24.12 -0.53 -8.92
CA ARG A 88 -24.84 -0.89 -10.15
C ARG A 88 -23.86 -1.08 -11.29
N LEU A 89 -23.88 -2.23 -11.95
CA LEU A 89 -22.94 -2.53 -13.02
C LEU A 89 -23.65 -3.26 -14.15
N ILE A 90 -23.17 -3.09 -15.38
CA ILE A 90 -23.58 -3.88 -16.53
C ILE A 90 -22.33 -4.56 -17.07
N VAL A 91 -22.22 -5.87 -16.89
CA VAL A 91 -21.07 -6.65 -17.36
C VAL A 91 -21.50 -7.50 -18.55
N ARG A 92 -20.89 -7.24 -19.72
CA ARG A 92 -21.15 -8.02 -20.94
C ARG A 92 -19.91 -8.82 -21.34
N VAL A 93 -20.08 -10.13 -21.49
CA VAL A 93 -19.01 -11.07 -21.84
C VAL A 93 -19.14 -11.45 -23.31
N ALA A 94 -18.05 -11.37 -24.06
CA ALA A 94 -17.98 -11.71 -25.47
C ALA A 94 -17.04 -12.90 -25.70
N ARG A 95 -17.29 -13.72 -26.73
CA ARG A 95 -16.35 -14.81 -27.08
C ARG A 95 -15.07 -14.27 -27.69
N ASN A 96 -15.15 -13.16 -28.41
CA ASN A 96 -14.07 -12.57 -29.18
C ASN A 96 -14.24 -11.04 -29.35
N PRO A 97 -13.18 -10.32 -29.79
CA PRO A 97 -13.24 -8.86 -29.97
C PRO A 97 -14.33 -8.37 -30.93
N ARG A 98 -14.72 -9.17 -31.93
CA ARG A 98 -15.80 -8.83 -32.85
C ARG A 98 -17.15 -8.77 -32.13
N GLU A 99 -17.44 -9.76 -31.29
CA GLU A 99 -18.66 -9.77 -30.46
C GLU A 99 -18.65 -8.66 -29.41
N MET A 100 -17.49 -8.35 -28.82
CA MET A 100 -17.35 -7.23 -27.89
C MET A 100 -17.77 -5.91 -28.54
N ARG A 101 -17.30 -5.64 -29.77
CA ARG A 101 -17.72 -4.47 -30.54
C ARG A 101 -19.23 -4.46 -30.84
N ALA A 102 -19.84 -5.63 -31.05
CA ALA A 102 -21.28 -5.72 -31.25
C ALA A 102 -22.10 -5.48 -29.96
N LEU A 103 -21.49 -5.67 -28.80
CA LEU A 103 -22.11 -5.48 -27.48
C LEU A 103 -21.86 -4.10 -26.88
N SER A 104 -20.95 -3.30 -27.45
CA SER A 104 -20.56 -1.99 -26.93
C SER A 104 -21.65 -0.93 -27.07
N PRO A 105 -21.62 0.12 -26.24
CA PRO A 105 -22.52 1.26 -26.41
C PRO A 105 -22.47 1.84 -27.82
N ILE A 106 -23.65 2.16 -28.37
CA ILE A 106 -23.80 2.68 -29.73
C ILE A 106 -23.06 4.02 -29.85
N GLY A 107 -22.17 4.11 -30.84
CA GLY A 107 -21.32 5.29 -31.07
C GLY A 107 -20.00 5.31 -30.30
N TYR A 108 -19.74 4.31 -29.45
CA TYR A 108 -18.52 4.21 -28.64
C TYR A 108 -17.89 2.81 -28.78
N PRO A 109 -17.30 2.49 -29.95
CA PRO A 109 -16.68 1.18 -30.16
C PRO A 109 -15.42 1.00 -29.30
N PRO A 110 -15.13 -0.23 -28.84
CA PRO A 110 -13.89 -0.53 -28.13
C PRO A 110 -12.67 -0.43 -29.05
N PRO A 111 -11.46 -0.22 -28.49
CA PRO A 111 -10.21 -0.41 -29.23
C PRO A 111 -10.09 -1.84 -29.80
N ASP A 112 -9.51 -1.98 -30.99
CA ASP A 112 -9.43 -3.26 -31.71
C ASP A 112 -8.61 -4.34 -30.96
N TYR A 113 -7.69 -3.90 -30.10
CA TYR A 113 -6.80 -4.74 -29.31
C TYR A 113 -7.32 -5.04 -27.90
N ALA A 114 -8.47 -4.50 -27.52
CA ALA A 114 -8.97 -4.56 -26.15
C ALA A 114 -9.41 -5.98 -25.76
N THR A 115 -8.86 -6.51 -24.66
CA THR A 115 -9.35 -7.74 -24.02
C THR A 115 -10.46 -7.47 -23.01
N GLY A 116 -10.51 -6.24 -22.50
CA GLY A 116 -11.54 -5.66 -21.64
C GLY A 116 -11.71 -4.17 -21.96
N VAL A 117 -12.88 -3.61 -21.66
CA VAL A 117 -13.11 -2.16 -21.70
C VAL A 117 -14.21 -1.76 -20.72
N ALA A 118 -13.95 -0.72 -19.93
CA ALA A 118 -14.93 -0.04 -19.12
C ALA A 118 -15.46 1.21 -19.84
N TYR A 119 -16.74 1.49 -19.65
CA TYR A 119 -17.39 2.78 -19.92
C TYR A 119 -17.88 3.32 -18.57
N PRO A 120 -17.00 3.97 -17.78
CA PRO A 120 -17.26 4.26 -16.37
C PRO A 120 -18.48 5.14 -16.13
N ARG A 121 -18.73 6.09 -17.03
CA ARG A 121 -19.92 6.96 -17.01
C ARG A 121 -21.24 6.20 -16.89
N TRP A 122 -21.32 4.99 -17.46
CA TRP A 122 -22.52 4.15 -17.45
C TRP A 122 -22.41 2.92 -16.56
N GLY A 123 -21.25 2.68 -15.93
CA GLY A 123 -20.98 1.43 -15.23
C GLY A 123 -21.01 0.20 -16.12
N VAL A 124 -20.73 0.36 -17.43
CA VAL A 124 -20.69 -0.76 -18.39
C VAL A 124 -19.27 -1.30 -18.47
N ILE A 125 -19.13 -2.61 -18.39
CA ILE A 125 -17.87 -3.34 -18.57
C ILE A 125 -18.08 -4.38 -19.67
N LEU A 126 -17.19 -4.42 -20.64
CA LEU A 126 -17.13 -5.48 -21.64
C LEU A 126 -15.84 -6.29 -21.43
N ILE A 127 -15.93 -7.61 -21.50
CA ILE A 127 -14.77 -8.49 -21.44
C ILE A 127 -14.82 -9.53 -22.56
N THR A 128 -13.66 -9.92 -23.08
CA THR A 128 -13.54 -10.95 -24.12
C THR A 128 -12.87 -12.20 -23.60
N MET A 129 -13.31 -13.35 -24.10
CA MET A 129 -12.76 -14.66 -23.75
C MET A 129 -11.54 -15.08 -24.57
N SER A 130 -11.22 -14.33 -25.62
CA SER A 130 -10.06 -14.51 -26.48
C SER A 130 -9.40 -13.17 -26.71
N ALA A 131 -8.08 -13.16 -26.75
CA ALA A 131 -7.30 -11.99 -27.06
C ALA A 131 -7.03 -11.94 -28.58
N PRO A 132 -7.00 -10.74 -29.19
CA PRO A 132 -6.81 -10.59 -30.64
C PRO A 132 -5.44 -11.13 -31.13
N ASP A 133 -4.39 -11.01 -30.30
CA ASP A 133 -2.99 -11.26 -30.73
C ASP A 133 -2.26 -12.38 -29.95
N THR A 134 -2.93 -13.08 -29.03
CA THR A 134 -2.28 -14.13 -28.22
C THR A 134 -3.04 -15.45 -28.21
N TRP A 135 -2.29 -16.55 -28.31
CA TRP A 135 -2.83 -17.92 -28.20
C TRP A 135 -3.27 -18.30 -26.77
N GLN A 136 -2.88 -17.51 -25.76
CA GLN A 136 -3.29 -17.73 -24.38
C GLN A 136 -4.56 -16.92 -24.06
N PRO A 137 -5.60 -17.55 -23.49
CA PRO A 137 -6.78 -16.83 -23.01
C PRO A 137 -6.37 -15.84 -21.91
N PRO A 138 -6.93 -14.62 -21.89
CA PRO A 138 -6.71 -13.71 -20.77
C PRO A 138 -7.29 -14.32 -19.48
N ASP A 139 -6.66 -14.02 -18.35
CA ASP A 139 -7.25 -14.30 -17.04
C ASP A 139 -8.44 -13.36 -16.84
N LEU A 140 -9.64 -13.88 -17.04
CA LEU A 140 -10.88 -13.09 -17.00
C LEU A 140 -11.11 -12.41 -15.65
N GLN A 141 -10.61 -12.99 -14.56
CA GLN A 141 -10.71 -12.38 -13.23
C GLN A 141 -9.84 -11.13 -13.15
N VAL A 142 -8.60 -11.22 -13.62
CA VAL A 142 -7.67 -10.07 -13.64
C VAL A 142 -8.22 -8.96 -14.53
N VAL A 143 -8.73 -9.30 -15.72
CA VAL A 143 -9.35 -8.32 -16.63
C VAL A 143 -10.58 -7.69 -15.97
N LEU A 144 -11.46 -8.48 -15.36
CA LEU A 144 -12.65 -7.96 -14.69
C LEU A 144 -12.29 -6.98 -13.57
N VAL A 145 -11.36 -7.33 -12.69
CA VAL A 145 -10.92 -6.45 -11.60
C VAL A 145 -10.31 -5.15 -12.14
N HIS A 146 -9.55 -5.23 -13.23
CA HIS A 146 -9.01 -4.05 -13.91
C HIS A 146 -10.12 -3.11 -14.40
N GLU A 147 -11.11 -3.64 -15.12
CA GLU A 147 -12.22 -2.83 -15.62
C GLU A 147 -13.13 -2.31 -14.50
N LEU A 148 -13.37 -3.11 -13.44
CA LEU A 148 -14.09 -2.66 -12.24
C LEU A 148 -13.38 -1.48 -11.58
N SER A 149 -12.04 -1.50 -11.54
CA SER A 149 -11.24 -0.43 -10.94
C SER A 149 -11.46 0.91 -11.66
N HIS A 150 -11.58 0.90 -12.99
CA HIS A 150 -11.89 2.11 -13.76
C HIS A 150 -13.28 2.67 -13.42
N VAL A 151 -14.30 1.81 -13.31
CA VAL A 151 -15.65 2.23 -12.92
C VAL A 151 -15.66 2.76 -11.48
N ALA A 152 -15.01 2.04 -10.57
CA ALA A 152 -14.95 2.39 -9.16
C ALA A 152 -14.22 3.72 -8.94
N LEU A 153 -13.08 3.95 -9.61
CA LEU A 153 -12.36 5.22 -9.53
C LEU A 153 -13.20 6.37 -10.08
N TYR A 154 -13.82 6.20 -11.25
CA TYR A 154 -14.70 7.22 -11.84
C TYR A 154 -15.81 7.63 -10.88
N ARG A 155 -16.46 6.64 -10.24
CA ARG A 155 -17.49 6.91 -9.23
C ARG A 155 -16.92 7.57 -8.00
N ALA A 156 -15.74 7.15 -7.53
CA ALA A 156 -15.11 7.68 -6.33
C ALA A 156 -14.81 9.17 -6.47
N VAL A 157 -14.35 9.60 -7.64
CA VAL A 157 -14.08 11.02 -7.97
C VAL A 157 -15.28 11.76 -8.56
N ASP A 158 -16.48 11.17 -8.52
CA ASP A 158 -17.73 11.77 -9.04
C ASP A 158 -17.67 12.16 -10.53
N GLY A 159 -16.90 11.40 -11.33
CA GLY A 159 -16.73 11.60 -12.75
C GLY A 159 -15.78 12.74 -13.14
N HIS A 160 -15.09 13.37 -12.18
CA HIS A 160 -14.06 14.35 -12.47
C HIS A 160 -12.83 13.72 -13.14
N ASP A 161 -12.17 14.50 -14.00
CA ASP A 161 -11.03 14.05 -14.76
C ASP A 161 -9.82 13.76 -13.86
N VAL A 162 -9.13 12.66 -14.16
CA VAL A 162 -7.87 12.28 -13.53
C VAL A 162 -6.79 12.07 -14.58
N PRO A 163 -5.50 12.25 -14.25
CA PRO A 163 -4.41 11.93 -15.16
C PRO A 163 -4.47 10.48 -15.60
N ARG A 164 -4.17 10.23 -16.87
CA ARG A 164 -4.27 8.88 -17.43
C ARG A 164 -3.39 7.87 -16.68
N TRP A 165 -2.16 8.25 -16.33
CA TRP A 165 -1.27 7.40 -15.53
C TRP A 165 -1.88 7.01 -14.18
N PHE A 166 -2.66 7.90 -13.55
CA PHE A 166 -3.27 7.62 -12.25
C PHE A 166 -4.40 6.60 -12.41
N ASN A 167 -5.26 6.79 -13.41
CA ASN A 167 -6.35 5.87 -13.72
C ASN A 167 -5.85 4.44 -14.03
N GLU A 168 -4.89 4.34 -14.95
CA GLU A 168 -4.25 3.06 -15.33
C GLU A 168 -3.45 2.47 -14.17
N GLY A 169 -2.74 3.31 -13.41
CA GLY A 169 -1.97 2.89 -12.25
C GLY A 169 -2.82 2.29 -11.14
N VAL A 170 -3.97 2.89 -10.85
CA VAL A 170 -4.95 2.35 -9.87
C VAL A 170 -5.47 1.00 -10.34
N ALA A 171 -5.91 0.90 -11.60
CA ALA A 171 -6.45 -0.32 -12.15
C ALA A 171 -5.44 -1.48 -12.14
N ILE A 172 -4.20 -1.23 -12.55
CA ILE A 172 -3.12 -2.23 -12.52
C ILE A 172 -2.73 -2.59 -11.08
N HIS A 173 -2.64 -1.61 -10.18
CA HIS A 173 -2.30 -1.84 -8.77
C HIS A 173 -3.31 -2.77 -8.10
N GLN A 174 -4.58 -2.63 -8.43
CA GLN A 174 -5.69 -3.43 -7.89
C GLN A 174 -5.83 -4.80 -8.57
N SER A 175 -5.59 -4.91 -9.88
CA SER A 175 -5.83 -6.15 -10.63
C SER A 175 -4.64 -7.12 -10.69
N GLU A 176 -3.39 -6.63 -10.60
CA GLU A 176 -2.20 -7.41 -11.00
C GLU A 176 -1.31 -7.92 -9.85
N VAL A 177 -1.88 -8.27 -8.69
CA VAL A 177 -1.11 -8.77 -7.53
C VAL A 177 -0.15 -9.92 -7.90
N ARG A 178 -0.53 -10.78 -8.85
CA ARG A 178 0.29 -11.93 -9.29
C ARG A 178 1.46 -11.54 -10.20
N LEU A 179 1.41 -10.38 -10.85
CA LEU A 179 2.44 -9.89 -11.77
C LEU A 179 3.42 -8.91 -11.10
N LEU A 180 3.21 -8.57 -9.83
CA LEU A 180 4.11 -7.72 -9.04
C LEU A 180 5.60 -8.07 -9.19
N PRO A 181 6.06 -9.35 -9.18
CA PRO A 181 7.48 -9.67 -9.39
C PRO A 181 8.00 -9.28 -10.78
N ARG A 182 7.17 -9.47 -11.82
CA ARG A 182 7.51 -9.09 -13.20
C ARG A 182 7.56 -7.56 -13.33
N MET A 183 6.58 -6.87 -12.76
CA MET A 183 6.55 -5.40 -12.75
C MET A 183 7.74 -4.81 -12.01
N GLN A 184 8.11 -5.36 -10.86
CA GLN A 184 9.31 -4.94 -10.12
C GLN A 184 10.59 -5.16 -10.93
N SER A 185 10.68 -6.26 -11.68
CA SER A 185 11.81 -6.54 -12.57
C SER A 185 11.89 -5.51 -13.71
N LEU A 186 10.75 -5.19 -14.33
CA LEU A 186 10.64 -4.16 -15.35
C LEU A 186 11.02 -2.77 -14.82
N LEU A 187 10.50 -2.38 -13.66
CA LEU A 187 10.83 -1.12 -13.01
C LEU A 187 12.32 -1.02 -12.67
N ARG A 188 12.91 -2.09 -12.15
CA ARG A 188 14.34 -2.14 -11.86
C ARG A 188 15.18 -1.95 -13.12
N ALA A 189 14.77 -2.54 -14.24
CA ALA A 189 15.43 -2.36 -15.54
C ALA A 189 15.23 -0.93 -16.09
N ALA A 190 14.01 -0.39 -16.00
CA ALA A 190 13.70 0.98 -16.42
C ALA A 190 14.49 2.02 -15.61
N ALA A 191 14.64 1.82 -14.30
CA ALA A 191 15.44 2.67 -13.42
C ALA A 191 16.95 2.69 -13.76
N GLN A 192 17.44 1.76 -14.58
CA GLN A 192 18.83 1.72 -15.07
C GLN A 192 19.00 2.34 -16.46
N ARG A 193 17.94 2.42 -17.27
CA ARG A 193 18.01 2.87 -18.67
C ARG A 193 17.43 4.27 -18.85
N SER A 194 16.13 4.42 -18.61
CA SER A 194 15.41 5.70 -18.62
C SER A 194 13.98 5.46 -18.13
N MET A 195 13.48 6.29 -17.22
CA MET A 195 12.09 6.26 -16.74
C MET A 195 11.31 7.39 -17.39
N LEU A 196 10.07 7.11 -17.79
CA LEU A 196 9.13 8.09 -18.36
C LEU A 196 8.78 9.16 -17.32
N ARG A 197 8.64 10.42 -17.76
CA ARG A 197 8.20 11.52 -16.89
C ARG A 197 6.72 11.44 -16.63
N LEU A 198 6.27 11.92 -15.48
CA LEU A 198 4.86 11.85 -15.11
C LEU A 198 3.99 12.69 -16.06
N SER A 199 4.49 13.85 -16.49
CA SER A 199 3.83 14.68 -17.50
C SER A 199 3.64 13.97 -18.84
N GLU A 200 4.62 13.17 -19.27
CA GLU A 200 4.50 12.37 -20.50
C GLU A 200 3.41 11.31 -20.35
N LEU A 201 3.33 10.66 -19.18
CA LEU A 201 2.31 9.65 -18.89
C LEU A 201 0.90 10.26 -18.71
N SER A 202 0.79 11.53 -18.33
CA SER A 202 -0.48 12.29 -18.31
C SER A 202 -0.96 12.61 -19.73
N ASP A 203 -0.08 13.17 -20.56
CA ASP A 203 -0.47 13.75 -21.86
C ASP A 203 -0.51 12.71 -23.00
N ARG A 204 0.43 11.76 -23.00
CA ARG A 204 0.64 10.80 -24.09
C ARG A 204 1.13 9.47 -23.56
N PHE A 205 0.18 8.61 -23.18
CA PHE A 205 0.53 7.24 -22.86
C PHE A 205 1.13 6.54 -24.09
N PRO A 206 2.19 5.73 -23.93
CA PRO A 206 2.82 5.05 -25.06
C PRO A 206 1.86 4.09 -25.78
N ASN A 207 2.14 3.82 -27.06
CA ASN A 207 1.41 2.83 -27.87
C ASN A 207 2.28 1.61 -28.24
N ARG A 208 3.60 1.67 -27.98
CA ARG A 208 4.50 0.54 -28.26
C ARG A 208 4.45 -0.46 -27.11
N PRO A 209 4.31 -1.79 -27.37
CA PRO A 209 4.11 -2.78 -26.32
C PRO A 209 5.13 -2.74 -25.17
N HIS A 210 6.42 -2.52 -25.47
CA HIS A 210 7.45 -2.44 -24.43
C HIS A 210 7.32 -1.17 -23.56
N GLU A 211 7.06 -0.02 -24.19
CA GLU A 211 6.91 1.26 -23.49
C GLU A 211 5.61 1.30 -22.67
N VAL A 212 4.53 0.69 -23.18
CA VAL A 212 3.25 0.51 -22.47
C VAL A 212 3.45 -0.26 -21.17
N ASN A 213 4.17 -1.40 -21.23
CA ASN A 213 4.44 -2.19 -20.02
C ASN A 213 5.26 -1.42 -18.98
N ILE A 214 6.20 -0.57 -19.42
CA ILE A 214 6.96 0.31 -18.51
C ILE A 214 6.04 1.38 -17.92
N ALA A 215 5.18 2.00 -18.74
CA ALA A 215 4.22 2.99 -18.30
C ALA A 215 3.25 2.44 -17.25
N TYR A 216 2.70 1.23 -17.46
CA TYR A 216 1.88 0.53 -16.48
C TYR A 216 2.63 0.24 -15.19
N ALA A 217 3.85 -0.32 -15.31
CA ALA A 217 4.66 -0.63 -14.14
C ALA A 217 5.00 0.63 -13.32
N GLN A 218 5.36 1.74 -13.98
CA GLN A 218 5.63 3.02 -13.30
C GLN A 218 4.37 3.56 -12.62
N SER A 219 3.25 3.57 -13.33
CA SER A 219 1.98 4.10 -12.84
C SER A 219 1.50 3.37 -11.58
N ALA A 220 1.51 2.03 -11.61
CA ALA A 220 1.11 1.21 -10.48
C ALA A 220 2.05 1.31 -9.27
N ASP A 221 3.36 1.46 -9.49
CA ASP A 221 4.32 1.66 -8.39
C ASP A 221 4.20 3.05 -7.76
N ILE A 222 3.86 4.08 -8.54
CA ILE A 222 3.54 5.42 -8.00
C ILE A 222 2.28 5.36 -7.15
N VAL A 223 1.21 4.69 -7.61
CA VAL A 223 -0.01 4.50 -6.80
C VAL A 223 0.30 3.73 -5.51
N GLY A 224 1.09 2.65 -5.60
CA GLY A 224 1.56 1.93 -4.42
C GLY A 224 2.44 2.78 -3.49
N PHE A 225 3.22 3.71 -4.03
CA PHE A 225 3.99 4.68 -3.24
C PHE A 225 3.08 5.66 -2.50
N LEU A 226 2.03 6.16 -3.15
CA LEU A 226 1.01 7.03 -2.55
C LEU A 226 0.21 6.35 -1.43
N ARG A 227 0.24 5.01 -1.35
CA ARG A 227 -0.54 4.19 -0.41
C ARG A 227 0.32 3.33 0.53
N ARG A 228 1.63 3.57 0.57
CA ARG A 228 2.61 2.66 1.18
C ARG A 228 2.46 2.46 2.69
N THR A 229 1.96 3.47 3.41
CA THR A 229 1.84 3.45 4.87
C THR A 229 0.40 3.75 5.28
N PRO A 230 -0.03 3.39 6.51
CA PRO A 230 -1.36 3.74 6.99
C PRO A 230 -1.65 5.25 6.98
N ASN A 231 -0.61 6.10 7.07
CA ASN A 231 -0.77 7.54 6.93
C ASN A 231 -0.93 7.96 5.47
N ASP A 232 -0.22 7.31 4.56
CA ASP A 232 -0.34 7.57 3.13
C ASP A 232 -1.69 7.09 2.59
N GLU A 233 -2.26 6.02 3.15
CA GLU A 233 -3.63 5.58 2.83
C GLU A 233 -4.68 6.65 3.19
N ARG A 234 -4.56 7.28 4.37
CA ARG A 234 -5.44 8.40 4.74
C ARG A 234 -5.27 9.61 3.82
N ARG A 235 -4.05 9.87 3.36
CA ARG A 235 -3.78 10.92 2.38
C ARG A 235 -4.38 10.57 1.03
N PHE A 236 -4.34 9.29 0.63
CA PHE A 236 -4.96 8.82 -0.60
C PHE A 236 -6.48 9.02 -0.56
N HIS A 237 -7.15 8.67 0.54
CA HIS A 237 -8.57 8.96 0.70
C HIS A 237 -8.86 10.47 0.60
N ARG A 238 -8.05 11.32 1.24
CA ARG A 238 -8.19 12.78 1.12
C ARG A 238 -7.99 13.28 -0.31
N LEU A 239 -7.06 12.69 -1.06
CA LEU A 239 -6.85 12.98 -2.48
C LEU A 239 -8.12 12.67 -3.27
N ILE A 240 -8.71 11.48 -3.08
CA ILE A 240 -9.98 11.09 -3.71
C ILE A 240 -11.12 12.03 -3.32
N GLU A 241 -11.31 12.29 -2.03
CA GLU A 241 -12.36 13.20 -1.52
C GLU A 241 -12.24 14.62 -2.08
N THR A 242 -11.02 15.13 -2.22
CA THR A 242 -10.77 16.47 -2.76
C THR A 242 -11.09 16.53 -4.26
N MET A 243 -10.71 15.51 -5.03
CA MET A 243 -11.12 15.40 -6.45
C MET A 243 -12.63 15.21 -6.60
N ARG A 244 -13.25 14.42 -5.72
CA ARG A 244 -14.70 14.24 -5.66
C ARG A 244 -15.43 15.57 -5.48
N ALA A 245 -14.85 16.50 -4.73
CA ALA A 245 -15.38 17.84 -4.52
C ALA A 245 -15.20 18.79 -5.73
N GLY A 246 -14.59 18.33 -6.82
CA GLY A 246 -14.41 19.07 -8.07
C GLY A 246 -13.07 19.78 -8.24
N GLU A 247 -12.13 19.57 -7.31
CA GLU A 247 -10.78 20.12 -7.45
C GLU A 247 -9.95 19.35 -8.47
N THR A 248 -9.01 20.07 -9.10
CA THR A 248 -8.07 19.43 -10.04
C THR A 248 -7.14 18.45 -9.32
N PHE A 249 -6.64 17.45 -10.05
CA PHE A 249 -5.70 16.46 -9.51
C PHE A 249 -4.48 17.10 -8.81
N ASP A 250 -3.88 18.15 -9.41
CA ASP A 250 -2.72 18.83 -8.82
C ASP A 250 -3.07 19.55 -7.51
N THR A 251 -4.24 20.21 -7.44
CA THR A 251 -4.73 20.83 -6.20
C THR A 251 -4.98 19.77 -5.13
N ALA A 252 -5.63 18.67 -5.50
CA ALA A 252 -5.94 17.57 -4.60
C ALA A 252 -4.67 16.89 -4.06
N LEU A 253 -3.66 16.67 -4.92
CA LEU A 253 -2.36 16.12 -4.55
C LEU A 253 -1.61 17.06 -3.59
N SER A 254 -1.61 18.36 -3.88
CA SER A 254 -1.00 19.36 -3.01
C SER A 254 -1.69 19.41 -1.64
N THR A 255 -3.01 19.28 -1.60
CA THR A 255 -3.81 19.30 -0.37
C THR A 255 -3.57 18.05 0.49
N ALA A 256 -3.47 16.88 -0.14
CA ALA A 256 -3.30 15.61 0.55
C ALA A 256 -1.85 15.32 0.99
N TYR A 257 -0.87 15.61 0.12
CA TYR A 257 0.53 15.23 0.32
C TYR A 257 1.49 16.43 0.47
N GLY A 258 1.05 17.65 0.15
CA GLY A 258 1.93 18.83 0.11
C GLY A 258 2.85 18.85 -1.12
N TRP A 259 2.51 18.10 -2.17
CA TRP A 259 3.32 17.96 -3.38
C TRP A 259 2.57 18.40 -4.62
N THR A 260 3.28 19.01 -5.56
CA THR A 260 2.84 19.09 -6.97
C THR A 260 3.15 17.78 -7.68
N SER A 261 2.62 17.57 -8.89
CA SER A 261 2.99 16.40 -9.72
C SER A 261 4.51 16.25 -9.91
N VAL A 262 5.24 17.36 -10.06
CA VAL A 262 6.72 17.35 -10.15
C VAL A 262 7.35 16.94 -8.82
N GLY A 263 6.78 17.39 -7.69
CA GLY A 263 7.18 16.97 -6.36
C GLY A 263 7.00 15.47 -6.16
N LEU A 264 5.82 14.94 -6.50
CA LEU A 264 5.51 13.51 -6.44
C LEU A 264 6.52 12.69 -7.26
N GLU A 265 6.79 13.08 -8.50
CA GLU A 265 7.75 12.36 -9.35
C GLU A 265 9.15 12.32 -8.70
N ARG A 266 9.60 13.43 -8.10
CA ARG A 266 10.90 13.49 -7.41
C ARG A 266 10.93 12.58 -6.18
N GLU A 267 9.94 12.69 -5.29
CA GLU A 267 9.90 11.89 -4.06
C GLU A 267 9.80 10.38 -4.37
N TRP A 268 8.98 10.02 -5.35
CA TRP A 268 8.85 8.65 -5.82
C TRP A 268 10.18 8.11 -6.40
N ARG A 269 10.84 8.87 -7.30
CA ARG A 269 12.14 8.48 -7.88
C ARG A 269 13.22 8.31 -6.82
N GLU A 270 13.23 9.16 -5.79
CA GLU A 270 14.18 9.03 -4.68
C GLU A 270 13.89 7.77 -3.84
N SER A 271 12.61 7.46 -3.62
CA SER A 271 12.20 6.22 -2.97
C SER A 271 12.66 4.97 -3.75
N LEU A 272 12.58 5.02 -5.09
CA LEU A 272 13.03 3.95 -5.97
C LEU A 272 14.55 3.75 -5.92
N ARG A 273 15.32 4.84 -5.95
CA ARG A 273 16.78 4.79 -5.81
C ARG A 273 17.17 4.13 -4.48
N THR A 274 16.52 4.52 -3.40
CA THR A 274 16.77 3.95 -2.08
C THR A 274 16.47 2.44 -2.07
N ARG A 275 15.30 2.04 -2.60
CA ARG A 275 14.84 0.65 -2.67
C ARG A 275 15.79 -0.24 -3.50
N TYR A 276 16.26 0.23 -4.66
CA TYR A 276 16.99 -0.61 -5.62
C TYR A 276 18.51 -0.44 -5.62
N ARG A 277 19.05 0.67 -5.12
CA ARG A 277 20.51 0.92 -5.09
C ARG A 277 21.08 0.89 -3.67
N ILE A 278 20.41 1.52 -2.70
CA ILE A 278 20.99 1.75 -1.38
C ILE A 278 20.73 0.57 -0.44
N VAL A 279 19.47 0.10 -0.33
CA VAL A 279 19.10 -0.98 0.61
C VAL A 279 19.88 -2.29 0.36
N PRO A 280 19.98 -2.81 -0.88
CA PRO A 280 20.77 -4.02 -1.14
C PRO A 280 22.28 -3.82 -0.97
N ALA A 281 22.80 -2.60 -1.16
CA ALA A 281 24.22 -2.31 -0.96
C ALA A 281 24.59 -2.26 0.53
N LEU A 282 23.69 -1.75 1.38
CA LEU A 282 23.88 -1.70 2.83
C LEU A 282 23.66 -3.07 3.50
N LEU A 283 22.66 -3.82 3.04
CA LEU A 283 22.29 -5.15 3.58
C LEU A 283 22.94 -6.31 2.81
N GLY A 284 23.72 -6.03 1.76
CA GLY A 284 24.45 -7.03 0.98
C GLY A 284 25.61 -7.62 1.76
N GLY A 285 25.89 -8.92 1.59
CA GLY A 285 26.82 -9.69 2.42
C GLY A 285 28.24 -9.13 2.58
N THR A 286 28.69 -8.20 1.73
CA THR A 286 29.97 -7.52 1.87
C THR A 286 30.09 -6.68 3.14
N THR A 287 29.03 -6.06 3.65
CA THR A 287 29.10 -5.30 4.92
C THR A 287 29.32 -6.23 6.12
N ILE A 288 28.68 -7.39 6.11
CA ILE A 288 28.90 -8.45 7.11
C ILE A 288 30.34 -8.97 7.04
N TRP A 289 30.86 -9.23 5.84
CA TRP A 289 32.24 -9.68 5.67
C TRP A 289 33.27 -8.63 6.07
N VAL A 290 33.01 -7.34 5.82
CA VAL A 290 33.88 -6.22 6.26
C VAL A 290 33.86 -6.07 7.78
N LEU A 291 32.67 -6.12 8.41
CA LEU A 291 32.55 -6.11 9.87
C LEU A 291 33.26 -7.32 10.51
N ALA A 292 33.08 -8.51 9.95
CA ALA A 292 33.78 -9.71 10.38
C ALA A 292 35.30 -9.57 10.25
N ALA A 293 35.80 -9.02 9.14
CA ALA A 293 37.22 -8.77 8.94
C ALA A 293 37.78 -7.76 9.97
N ILE A 294 37.04 -6.69 10.27
CA ILE A 294 37.42 -5.70 11.29
C ILE A 294 37.47 -6.37 12.68
N LEU A 295 36.47 -7.18 13.04
CA LEU A 295 36.44 -7.90 14.31
C LEU A 295 37.62 -8.87 14.43
N VAL A 296 37.97 -9.59 13.36
CA VAL A 296 39.16 -10.47 13.32
C VAL A 296 40.45 -9.66 13.54
N VAL A 297 40.60 -8.52 12.87
CA VAL A 297 41.78 -7.65 13.03
C VAL A 297 41.87 -7.09 14.45
N VAL A 298 40.76 -6.66 15.04
CA VAL A 298 40.70 -6.16 16.42
C VAL A 298 41.02 -7.27 17.42
N ALA A 299 40.43 -8.46 17.25
CA ALA A 299 40.70 -9.63 18.08
C ALA A 299 42.18 -10.04 17.99
N TYR A 300 42.75 -10.06 16.78
CA TYR A 300 44.17 -10.33 16.56
C TYR A 300 45.06 -9.27 17.24
N ARG A 301 44.75 -7.98 17.11
CA ARG A 301 45.51 -6.91 17.77
C ARG A 301 45.43 -7.00 19.30
N ARG A 302 44.24 -7.26 19.85
CA ARG A 302 44.05 -7.50 21.29
C ARG A 302 44.85 -8.71 21.77
N ARG A 303 44.75 -9.84 21.05
CA ARG A 303 45.47 -11.07 21.36
C ARG A 303 46.99 -10.88 21.30
N ARG A 304 47.49 -10.19 20.27
CA ARG A 304 48.93 -9.89 20.13
C ARG A 304 49.45 -9.01 21.26
N ARG A 305 48.69 -7.99 21.67
CA ARG A 305 49.05 -7.14 22.83
C ARG A 305 49.09 -7.95 24.13
N TYR A 306 48.09 -8.81 24.35
CA TYR A 306 48.04 -9.68 25.53
C TYR A 306 49.22 -10.66 25.61
N HIS A 307 49.55 -11.35 24.51
CA HIS A 307 50.69 -12.29 24.48
C HIS A 307 52.04 -11.58 24.70
N HIS A 308 52.21 -10.37 24.17
CA HIS A 308 53.45 -9.62 24.36
C HIS A 308 53.67 -9.21 25.82
N LEU A 309 52.60 -8.78 26.51
CA LEU A 309 52.64 -8.46 27.94
C LEU A 309 52.94 -9.70 28.81
N LYS A 310 52.36 -10.85 28.45
CA LYS A 310 52.59 -12.10 29.20
C LYS A 310 54.03 -12.61 29.05
N LEU A 311 54.64 -12.46 27.87
CA LEU A 311 56.05 -12.80 27.65
C LEU A 311 56.99 -11.91 28.47
N GLN A 312 56.68 -10.62 28.61
CA GLN A 312 57.46 -9.72 29.46
C GLN A 312 57.37 -10.10 30.95
N GLN A 313 56.18 -10.51 31.42
CA GLN A 313 55.99 -11.00 32.79
C GLN A 313 56.75 -12.29 33.07
N MET A 314 56.78 -13.21 32.09
CA MET A 314 57.55 -14.46 32.20
C MET A 314 59.05 -14.18 32.25
N GLY A 315 59.58 -13.32 31.37
CA GLY A 315 60.99 -12.94 31.39
C GLY A 315 61.40 -12.26 32.70
N HIS A 316 60.58 -11.34 33.22
CA HIS A 316 60.88 -10.70 34.51
C HIS A 316 60.84 -11.69 35.68
N ARG A 317 59.92 -12.65 35.66
CA ARG A 317 59.87 -13.71 36.68
C ARG A 317 61.08 -14.64 36.61
N GLU A 318 61.51 -15.02 35.42
CA GLU A 318 62.72 -15.81 35.21
C GLU A 318 63.98 -15.08 35.69
N GLU A 319 64.07 -13.76 35.46
CA GLU A 319 65.14 -12.92 36.00
C GLU A 319 65.15 -12.89 37.54
N LEU A 320 63.98 -12.74 38.16
CA LEU A 320 63.85 -12.75 39.62
C LEU A 320 64.16 -14.13 40.22
N GLU A 321 63.73 -15.22 39.57
CA GLU A 321 64.02 -16.59 39.99
C GLU A 321 65.50 -16.94 39.80
N ALA A 322 66.13 -16.50 38.71
CA ALA A 322 67.57 -16.64 38.51
C ALA A 322 68.38 -15.85 39.54
N ALA A 323 67.96 -14.61 39.84
CA ALA A 323 68.58 -13.78 40.88
C ALA A 323 68.42 -14.41 42.28
N ALA A 324 67.25 -14.97 42.58
CA ALA A 324 66.98 -15.69 43.83
C ALA A 324 67.78 -16.99 43.96
N ALA A 325 67.98 -17.73 42.85
CA ALA A 325 68.78 -18.95 42.83
C ALA A 325 70.28 -18.69 43.07
N THR A 326 70.76 -17.47 42.81
CA THR A 326 72.13 -17.04 43.16
C THR A 326 72.29 -16.57 44.61
N LEU A 327 71.22 -16.43 45.39
CA LEU A 327 71.30 -16.06 46.81
C LEU A 327 71.56 -17.32 47.67
N PRO A 328 72.47 -17.26 48.67
CA PRO A 328 72.70 -18.37 49.59
C PRO A 328 71.45 -18.64 50.47
N PRO A 329 71.21 -19.89 50.91
CA PRO A 329 70.02 -20.24 51.66
C PRO A 329 69.93 -19.45 52.98
N PRO A 330 68.72 -19.09 53.44
CA PRO A 330 68.55 -18.29 54.65
C PRO A 330 69.06 -19.02 55.89
N ALA A 331 69.72 -18.28 56.79
CA ALA A 331 70.21 -18.78 58.07
C ALA A 331 69.05 -19.16 59.01
N PRO A 332 69.20 -20.17 59.89
CA PRO A 332 68.13 -20.60 60.78
C PRO A 332 67.71 -19.47 61.73
N GLU A 333 66.40 -19.26 61.86
CA GLU A 333 65.79 -18.21 62.68
C GLU A 333 66.07 -18.44 64.18
N ALA A 334 66.57 -17.41 64.86
CA ALA A 334 66.74 -17.38 66.31
C ALA A 334 65.45 -16.86 66.97
N GLU A 335 64.92 -17.62 67.93
CA GLU A 335 63.79 -17.22 68.78
C GLU A 335 64.09 -15.90 69.50
N THR A 336 63.20 -14.91 69.33
CA THR A 336 63.14 -13.75 70.22
C THR A 336 61.74 -13.65 70.80
N ASP A 337 61.65 -13.89 72.10
CA ASP A 337 60.49 -13.68 72.96
C ASP A 337 59.84 -12.31 72.76
N VAL A 338 58.54 -12.30 72.43
CA VAL A 338 57.68 -11.12 72.52
C VAL A 338 56.73 -11.33 73.69
N VAL A 339 56.99 -10.63 74.79
CA VAL A 339 56.10 -10.52 75.95
C VAL A 339 54.85 -9.70 75.55
N SER A 340 53.70 -10.18 76.00
CA SER A 340 52.35 -9.71 75.70
C SER A 340 52.03 -8.31 76.25
N ASP A 341 51.25 -7.54 75.48
CA ASP A 341 50.32 -6.56 76.06
C ASP A 341 48.89 -7.01 75.78
N ALA A 342 48.14 -7.15 76.87
CA ALA A 342 46.83 -7.77 76.92
C ALA A 342 45.75 -6.73 76.57
N GLY A 343 45.21 -6.82 75.35
CA GLY A 343 43.94 -6.20 75.00
C GLY A 343 42.76 -7.02 75.53
N VAL A 344 41.88 -6.37 76.29
CA VAL A 344 40.65 -6.85 76.97
C VAL A 344 39.95 -8.07 76.32
N PRO A 345 39.63 -9.14 77.08
CA PRO A 345 38.95 -10.33 76.57
C PRO A 345 37.46 -10.09 76.27
N ARG A 346 37.01 -10.48 75.08
CA ARG A 346 35.58 -10.63 74.72
C ARG A 346 35.11 -12.04 75.06
N VAL A 347 33.94 -12.18 75.70
CA VAL A 347 33.30 -13.46 76.02
C VAL A 347 31.95 -13.52 75.30
N GLU A 348 31.66 -14.66 74.70
CA GLU A 348 30.46 -14.92 73.90
C GLU A 348 29.52 -15.84 74.69
N HIS A 349 28.26 -15.41 74.89
CA HIS A 349 27.22 -16.21 75.56
C HIS A 349 25.89 -16.03 74.82
N ASP A 350 25.24 -17.14 74.46
CA ASP A 350 23.97 -17.19 73.70
C ASP A 350 23.93 -16.38 72.38
N GLY A 351 25.07 -16.29 71.67
CA GLY A 351 25.11 -15.83 70.28
C GLY A 351 25.24 -14.31 70.07
N GLU A 352 25.45 -13.52 71.13
CA GLU A 352 25.83 -12.10 71.01
C GLU A 352 27.11 -11.79 71.80
N SER A 353 27.97 -10.93 71.24
CA SER A 353 29.27 -10.54 71.80
C SER A 353 29.18 -9.28 72.66
N HIS A 354 29.65 -9.34 73.92
CA HIS A 354 29.75 -8.19 74.81
C HIS A 354 31.21 -7.89 75.22
N THR A 355 31.57 -6.61 75.29
CA THR A 355 32.83 -6.13 75.88
C THR A 355 32.58 -5.68 77.32
N LEU A 356 33.31 -6.25 78.27
CA LEU A 356 33.39 -5.72 79.63
C LEU A 356 34.25 -4.44 79.59
N HIS A 357 33.76 -3.35 80.17
CA HIS A 357 34.51 -2.10 80.32
C HIS A 357 35.64 -2.22 81.33
#